data_AF-A0AAD7ADF1-F1
#
_entry.id   AF-A0AAD7ADF1-F1
#
_cell.length_a   1.000
_cell.length_b   1.000
_cell.length_c   1.000
_cell.angle_alpha   90.00
_cell.angle_beta   90.00
_cell.angle_gamma   90.00
#
_symmetry.space_group_name_H-M   'P 1'
#
loop_
_entity.id
_entity.type
_entity.pdbx_description
1 polymer ?
#
loop_
_entity_poly.entity_id
_entity_poly.type
_entity_poly.pdbx_seq_one_letter_code
_entity_poly.pdbx_strand_id
1 'polypeptide(L)'
;MITLAVYTIVKPVKEFVHVGSLLAGCYTLHVPRLFACYAVPPFLTAIIMFSMTAFKCGSTLMTLGPKRTPIITLFMRDGVFWFLAVLLLSTLEIVLWASARPTLAQIPVVPLTALVAIIAARVILNIKQVTSNNLIWDVEATID
;
A
#
# COMPACT_ATOMS: atom_id res chain seq x y z
N MET A 1 23.18 41.66 35.23
CA MET A 1 24.12 40.97 34.32
C MET A 1 24.00 39.44 34.46
N ILE A 2 22.76 38.90 34.46
CA ILE A 2 22.47 37.46 34.71
C ILE A 2 21.75 36.81 33.52
N THR A 3 21.39 37.59 32.49
CA THR A 3 20.54 37.12 31.38
C THR A 3 21.29 36.62 30.14
N LEU A 4 22.63 36.59 30.18
CA LEU A 4 23.47 36.16 29.05
C LEU A 4 24.10 34.76 29.21
N ALA A 5 24.01 34.16 30.40
CA ALA A 5 24.60 32.84 30.66
C ALA A 5 23.67 31.65 30.34
N VAL A 6 22.40 31.90 30.01
CA VAL A 6 21.44 30.83 29.68
C VAL A 6 21.51 30.45 28.19
N TYR A 7 22.06 31.31 27.33
CA TYR A 7 22.06 31.09 25.88
C TYR A 7 23.21 30.21 25.35
N THR A 8 24.17 29.82 26.18
CA THR A 8 25.37 29.07 25.72
C THR A 8 25.36 27.58 26.05
N ILE A 9 24.28 27.04 26.67
CA ILE A 9 24.17 25.60 27.00
C ILE A 9 23.00 24.93 26.26
N VAL A 10 22.70 25.37 25.04
CA VAL A 10 21.93 24.56 24.09
C VAL A 10 22.85 24.17 22.94
N LYS A 11 23.86 23.37 23.26
CA LYS A 11 24.43 22.47 22.26
C LYS A 11 23.29 21.51 21.86
N PRO A 12 23.01 21.28 20.57
CA PRO A 12 22.06 20.25 20.19
C PRO A 12 22.65 18.92 20.67
N VAL A 13 22.05 18.35 21.71
CA VAL A 13 22.35 17.01 22.21
C VAL A 13 22.01 16.04 21.07
N LYS A 14 23.00 15.76 20.23
CA LYS A 14 23.02 14.64 19.29
C LYS A 14 23.40 13.35 20.02
N GLU A 15 22.85 13.14 21.21
CA GLU A 15 22.91 11.86 21.89
C GLU A 15 21.49 11.32 21.97
N PHE A 16 21.09 10.68 20.88
CA PHE A 16 20.04 9.68 20.97
C PHE A 16 20.60 8.54 21.82
N VAL A 17 20.29 8.55 23.12
CA VAL A 17 20.56 7.43 24.02
C VAL A 17 20.02 6.17 23.36
N HIS A 18 20.92 5.25 23.01
CA HIS A 18 20.60 3.92 22.52
C HIS A 18 20.03 3.11 23.70
N VAL A 19 18.78 3.36 24.06
CA VAL A 19 17.99 2.35 24.77
C VAL A 19 17.88 1.19 23.79
N GLY A 20 18.54 0.08 24.10
CA GLY A 20 18.58 -1.10 23.25
C GLY A 20 17.19 -1.51 22.76
N SER A 21 17.14 -2.22 21.63
CA SER A 21 15.90 -2.62 20.97
C SER A 21 14.87 -3.15 21.96
N LEU A 22 13.81 -2.37 22.19
CA LEU A 22 12.61 -2.81 22.92
C LEU A 22 11.81 -3.86 22.11
N LEU A 23 12.19 -4.13 20.86
CA LEU A 23 11.65 -5.21 20.06
C LEU A 23 12.54 -6.45 20.19
N ALA A 24 11.97 -7.54 20.71
CA ALA A 24 12.56 -8.86 20.69
C ALA A 24 12.56 -9.41 19.25
N GLY A 25 13.74 -9.55 18.64
CA GLY A 25 13.90 -10.15 17.31
C GLY A 25 15.32 -10.02 16.75
N CYS A 26 15.71 -10.92 15.84
CA CYS A 26 16.97 -10.82 15.10
C CYS A 26 16.83 -9.78 13.98
N TYR A 27 17.43 -8.61 14.15
CA TYR A 27 17.52 -7.60 13.09
C TYR A 27 18.98 -7.42 12.68
N THR A 28 19.19 -7.21 11.38
CA THR A 28 20.51 -6.95 10.83
C THR A 28 20.92 -5.52 11.19
N LEU A 29 21.94 -5.38 12.05
CA LEU A 29 22.50 -4.07 12.44
C LEU A 29 23.16 -3.33 11.26
N HIS A 30 23.54 -4.05 10.22
CA HIS A 30 24.16 -3.50 9.03
C HIS A 30 23.38 -3.96 7.79
N VAL A 31 22.57 -3.06 7.25
CA VAL A 31 21.78 -3.33 6.03
C VAL A 31 22.42 -2.57 4.88
N PRO A 32 23.04 -3.25 3.90
CA PRO A 32 23.62 -2.57 2.75
C PRO A 32 22.53 -1.86 1.95
N ARG A 33 22.79 -0.60 1.56
CA ARG A 33 21.85 0.24 0.77
C ARG A 33 21.39 -0.39 -0.56
N LEU A 34 22.08 -1.44 -1.02
CA LEU A 34 21.70 -2.26 -2.17
C LEU A 34 20.31 -2.89 -2.04
N PHE A 35 19.80 -3.12 -0.83
CA PHE A 35 18.43 -3.61 -0.63
C PHE A 35 17.36 -2.61 -1.09
N ALA A 36 17.62 -1.30 -1.05
CA ALA A 36 16.70 -0.30 -1.60
C ALA A 36 16.53 -0.45 -3.11
N CYS A 37 17.58 -0.86 -3.83
CA CYS A 37 17.49 -1.16 -5.27
C CYS A 37 16.60 -2.36 -5.57
N TYR A 38 16.45 -3.31 -4.64
CA TYR A 38 15.57 -4.47 -4.81
C TYR A 38 14.08 -4.11 -4.72
N ALA A 39 13.73 -3.03 -4.01
CA ALA A 39 12.35 -2.54 -3.90
C ALA A 39 11.89 -1.76 -5.15
N VAL A 40 12.82 -1.32 -6.01
CA VAL A 40 12.50 -0.51 -7.21
C VAL A 40 11.83 -1.33 -8.32
N PRO A 41 12.32 -2.53 -8.72
CA PRO A 41 11.64 -3.36 -9.71
C PRO A 41 10.18 -3.73 -9.38
N PRO A 42 9.83 -4.20 -8.17
CA PRO A 42 8.44 -4.51 -7.84
C PRO A 42 7.55 -3.26 -7.84
N PHE A 43 8.09 -2.11 -7.43
CA PHE A 43 7.35 -0.85 -7.50
C PHE A 43 7.04 -0.42 -8.94
N LEU A 44 8.04 -0.49 -9.83
CA LEU A 44 7.86 -0.11 -11.23
C LEU A 44 6.90 -1.06 -11.96
N THR A 45 7.05 -2.37 -11.73
CA THR A 45 6.16 -3.38 -12.33
C THR A 45 4.72 -3.23 -11.85
N ALA A 46 4.51 -2.91 -10.56
CA ALA A 46 3.17 -2.64 -10.03
C ALA A 46 2.51 -1.43 -10.71
N ILE A 47 3.26 -0.35 -10.95
CA ILE A 47 2.75 0.83 -11.68
C ILE A 47 2.32 0.45 -13.09
N ILE A 48 3.19 -0.22 -13.85
CA ILE A 48 2.91 -0.60 -15.24
C ILE A 48 1.68 -1.51 -15.31
N MET A 49 1.64 -2.56 -14.48
CA MET A 49 0.51 -3.49 -14.45
C MET A 49 -0.80 -2.80 -14.05
N PHE A 50 -0.76 -1.89 -13.08
CA PHE A 50 -1.93 -1.13 -12.69
C PHE A 50 -2.41 -0.20 -13.80
N SER A 51 -1.51 0.54 -14.45
CA SER A 51 -1.87 1.44 -15.57
C SER A 51 -2.50 0.68 -16.73
N MET A 52 -1.94 -0.48 -17.12
CA MET A 52 -2.52 -1.30 -18.17
C MET A 52 -3.90 -1.84 -17.79
N THR A 53 -4.07 -2.28 -16.54
CA THR A 53 -5.35 -2.77 -16.02
C THR A 53 -6.40 -1.66 -16.00
N ALA A 54 -6.06 -0.48 -15.48
CA ALA A 54 -6.94 0.68 -15.43
C ALA A 54 -7.33 1.15 -16.84
N PHE A 55 -6.39 1.18 -17.78
CA PHE A 55 -6.66 1.54 -19.16
C PHE A 55 -7.61 0.53 -19.84
N LYS A 56 -7.36 -0.78 -19.66
CA LYS A 56 -8.20 -1.83 -20.25
C LYS A 56 -9.61 -1.83 -19.63
N CYS A 57 -9.71 -1.70 -18.31
CA CYS A 57 -10.99 -1.59 -17.61
C CYS A 57 -11.74 -0.32 -18.02
N GLY A 58 -11.06 0.82 -18.12
CA GLY A 58 -11.64 2.09 -18.56
C GLY A 58 -12.12 2.05 -20.01
N SER A 59 -11.32 1.48 -20.92
CA SER A 59 -11.71 1.31 -22.33
C SER A 59 -12.94 0.41 -22.47
N THR A 60 -12.99 -0.69 -21.72
CA THR A 60 -14.14 -1.62 -21.66
C THR A 60 -15.39 -0.92 -21.13
N LEU A 61 -15.22 -0.06 -20.12
CA LEU A 61 -16.31 0.72 -19.53
C LEU A 61 -16.85 1.77 -20.52
N MET A 62 -15.97 2.42 -21.30
CA MET A 62 -16.38 3.39 -22.32
C MET A 62 -17.11 2.73 -23.49
N THR A 63 -16.73 1.51 -23.88
CA THR A 63 -17.35 0.78 -25.00
C THR A 63 -18.69 0.13 -24.64
N LEU A 64 -18.80 -0.51 -23.47
CA LEU A 64 -20.03 -1.20 -23.06
C LEU A 64 -20.99 -0.32 -22.26
N GLY A 65 -20.50 0.81 -21.75
CA GLY A 65 -21.24 1.74 -20.91
C GLY A 65 -21.32 1.28 -19.45
N PRO A 66 -21.41 2.23 -18.50
CA PRO A 66 -21.43 1.96 -17.06
C PRO A 66 -22.64 1.16 -16.58
N LYS A 67 -23.76 1.20 -17.33
CA LYS A 67 -24.98 0.45 -17.00
C LYS A 67 -24.86 -1.06 -17.25
N ARG A 68 -23.99 -1.48 -18.18
CA ARG A 68 -23.78 -2.91 -18.51
C ARG A 68 -22.63 -3.55 -17.74
N THR A 69 -21.80 -2.77 -17.05
CA THR A 69 -20.58 -3.26 -16.37
C THR A 69 -20.39 -2.69 -14.95
N PRO A 70 -21.40 -2.80 -14.05
CA PRO A 70 -21.33 -2.23 -12.70
C PRO A 70 -20.20 -2.80 -11.84
N ILE A 71 -19.71 -3.99 -12.18
CA ILE A 71 -18.61 -4.68 -11.49
C ILE A 71 -17.29 -3.98 -11.80
N ILE A 72 -17.09 -3.60 -13.07
CA ILE A 72 -15.87 -2.96 -13.54
C ILE A 72 -15.76 -1.58 -12.92
N THR A 73 -16.86 -0.82 -12.83
CA THR A 73 -16.86 0.51 -12.21
C THR A 73 -16.56 0.46 -10.71
N LEU A 74 -17.17 -0.48 -9.99
CA LEU A 74 -16.94 -0.66 -8.56
C LEU A 74 -15.49 -1.07 -8.28
N PHE A 75 -14.99 -2.04 -9.05
CA PHE A 75 -13.61 -2.51 -8.96
C PHE A 75 -12.60 -1.41 -9.32
N MET A 76 -12.88 -0.60 -10.34
CA MET A 76 -11.97 0.47 -10.74
C MET A 76 -11.93 1.60 -9.70
N ARG A 77 -13.07 1.96 -9.10
CA ARG A 77 -13.13 2.98 -8.03
C ARG A 77 -12.37 2.52 -6.80
N ASP A 78 -12.70 1.36 -6.27
CA ASP A 78 -12.04 0.85 -5.05
C ASP A 78 -10.57 0.51 -5.34
N GLY A 79 -10.29 -0.08 -6.50
CA GLY A 79 -8.94 -0.43 -6.94
C GLY A 79 -8.01 0.77 -7.04
N VAL A 80 -8.49 1.94 -7.48
CA VAL A 80 -7.70 3.18 -7.50
C VAL A 80 -7.38 3.67 -6.09
N PHE A 81 -8.34 3.68 -5.17
CA PHE A 81 -8.10 4.08 -3.78
C PHE A 81 -7.06 3.17 -3.11
N TRP A 82 -7.18 1.86 -3.31
CA TRP A 82 -6.23 0.89 -2.75
C TRP A 82 -4.85 0.97 -3.40
N PHE A 83 -4.78 1.16 -4.72
CA PHE A 83 -3.50 1.36 -5.40
C PHE A 83 -2.79 2.61 -4.89
N LEU A 84 -3.52 3.70 -4.62
CA LEU A 84 -2.94 4.91 -4.05
C LEU A 84 -2.35 4.66 -2.66
N ALA A 85 -3.05 3.89 -1.81
CA ALA A 85 -2.58 3.51 -0.49
C ALA A 85 -1.30 2.65 -0.55
N VAL A 86 -1.25 1.67 -1.44
CA VAL A 86 -0.07 0.83 -1.67
C VAL A 86 1.08 1.68 -2.21
N LEU A 87 0.82 2.58 -3.15
CA LEU A 87 1.83 3.47 -3.72
C LEU A 87 2.45 4.39 -2.66
N LEU A 88 1.63 4.96 -1.77
CA LEU A 88 2.11 5.78 -0.65
C LEU A 88 2.99 4.97 0.31
N LEU A 89 2.58 3.76 0.67
CA LEU A 89 3.35 2.90 1.58
C LEU A 89 4.64 2.38 0.97
N SER A 90 4.62 1.98 -0.32
CA SER A 90 5.83 1.59 -1.03
C SER A 90 6.79 2.78 -1.24
N THR A 91 6.27 4.00 -1.44
CA THR A 91 7.11 5.20 -1.48
C THR A 91 7.74 5.48 -0.12
N LEU A 92 6.96 5.37 0.96
CA LEU A 92 7.47 5.48 2.34
C LEU A 92 8.52 4.42 2.63
N GLU A 93 8.31 3.19 2.18
CA GLU A 93 9.29 2.10 2.29
C GLU A 93 10.60 2.50 1.59
N ILE A 94 10.58 2.86 0.31
CA ILE A 94 11.78 3.27 -0.44
C ILE A 94 12.52 4.42 0.26
N VAL A 95 11.78 5.42 0.77
CA VAL A 95 12.36 6.57 1.51
C VAL A 95 13.00 6.12 2.82
N LEU A 96 12.34 5.23 3.58
CA LEU A 96 12.86 4.70 4.84
C LEU A 96 14.10 3.83 4.62
N TRP A 97 14.11 3.00 3.59
CA TRP A 97 15.29 2.20 3.21
C TRP A 97 16.47 3.06 2.74
N ALA A 98 16.20 4.23 2.13
CA ALA A 98 17.24 5.15 1.68
C ALA A 98 17.83 6.02 2.80
N SER A 99 17.02 6.40 3.80
CA SER A 99 17.37 7.47 4.76
C SER A 99 17.32 7.08 6.25
N ALA A 100 16.60 6.02 6.62
CA ALA A 100 16.26 5.72 8.01
C ALA A 100 17.08 4.57 8.63
N ARG A 101 16.95 4.43 9.96
CA ARG A 101 17.54 3.32 10.74
C ARG A 101 16.85 2.00 10.38
N PRO A 102 17.57 0.85 10.44
CA PRO A 102 17.03 -0.44 10.03
C PRO A 102 15.77 -0.88 10.81
N THR A 103 15.62 -0.44 12.06
CA THR A 103 14.41 -0.67 12.86
C THR A 103 13.18 0.10 12.35
N LEU A 104 13.39 1.27 11.75
CA LEU A 104 12.31 2.09 11.17
C LEU A 104 11.88 1.57 9.79
N ALA A 105 12.79 0.94 9.05
CA ALA A 105 12.53 0.36 7.73
C ALA A 105 11.60 -0.87 7.78
N GLN A 106 11.44 -1.51 8.94
CA GLN A 106 10.54 -2.66 9.12
C GLN A 106 9.08 -2.25 9.42
N ILE A 107 8.83 -1.02 9.86
CA ILE A 107 7.48 -0.51 10.19
C ILE A 107 6.50 -0.62 9.00
N PRO A 108 6.84 -0.28 7.75
CA PRO A 108 5.89 -0.34 6.64
C PRO A 108 5.53 -1.77 6.20
N VAL A 109 6.29 -2.79 6.59
CA VAL A 109 6.09 -4.18 6.12
C VAL A 109 4.75 -4.76 6.61
N VAL A 110 4.44 -4.58 7.91
CA VAL A 110 3.20 -5.07 8.51
C VAL A 110 1.94 -4.47 7.86
N PRO A 111 1.79 -3.13 7.74
CA PRO A 111 0.63 -2.56 7.08
C PRO A 111 0.54 -2.93 5.59
N LEU A 112 1.67 -3.11 4.88
CA LEU A 112 1.65 -3.57 3.49
C LEU A 112 0.99 -4.96 3.37
N THR A 113 1.39 -5.91 4.21
CA THR A 113 0.80 -7.26 4.20
C THR A 113 -0.68 -7.26 4.57
N ALA A 114 -1.08 -6.44 5.55
CA ALA A 114 -2.47 -6.30 5.94
C ALA A 114 -3.33 -5.72 4.80
N LEU A 115 -2.82 -4.73 4.07
CA LEU A 115 -3.53 -4.14 2.93
C LEU A 115 -3.78 -5.15 1.81
N VAL A 116 -2.78 -5.96 1.47
CA VAL A 116 -2.93 -7.01 0.44
C VAL A 116 -4.05 -7.99 0.83
N ALA A 117 -4.12 -8.38 2.11
CA ALA A 117 -5.17 -9.26 2.60
C ALA A 117 -6.56 -8.60 2.52
N ILE A 118 -6.67 -7.31 2.88
CA ILE A 118 -7.94 -6.57 2.80
C ILE A 118 -8.40 -6.44 1.35
N ILE A 119 -7.49 -6.10 0.42
CA ILE A 119 -7.80 -5.99 -1.00
C ILE A 119 -8.29 -7.33 -1.54
N ALA A 120 -7.58 -8.43 -1.26
CA ALA A 120 -7.97 -9.77 -1.68
C ALA A 120 -9.38 -10.13 -1.16
N ALA A 121 -9.66 -9.87 0.11
CA ALA A 121 -10.97 -10.12 0.70
C ALA A 121 -12.09 -9.30 0.02
N ARG A 122 -11.85 -8.01 -0.25
CA ARG A 122 -12.82 -7.14 -0.94
C ARG A 122 -13.12 -7.62 -2.35
N VAL A 123 -12.10 -8.06 -3.09
CA VAL A 123 -12.28 -8.61 -4.44
C VAL A 123 -13.13 -9.88 -4.42
N ILE A 124 -12.84 -10.81 -3.50
CA ILE A 124 -13.61 -12.05 -3.35
C ILE A 124 -15.07 -11.76 -2.98
N LEU A 125 -15.31 -10.83 -2.06
CA LEU A 125 -16.66 -10.44 -1.66
C LEU A 125 -17.44 -9.80 -2.81
N ASN A 126 -16.80 -8.93 -3.58
CA ASN A 126 -17.39 -8.31 -4.76
C ASN A 126 -17.75 -9.35 -5.83
N ILE A 127 -16.88 -10.35 -6.07
CA ILE A 127 -17.18 -11.46 -6.98
C ILE A 127 -18.35 -12.30 -6.45
N LYS A 128 -18.35 -12.64 -5.16
CA LYS A 128 -19.42 -13.44 -4.54
C LYS A 128 -20.79 -12.78 -4.66
N GLN A 129 -20.86 -11.46 -4.46
CA GLN A 129 -22.10 -10.70 -4.59
C GLN A 129 -22.64 -10.74 -6.03
N VAL A 130 -21.75 -10.63 -7.02
CA VAL A 130 -22.12 -10.76 -8.44
C VAL A 130 -22.63 -12.15 -8.76
N THR A 131 -21.90 -13.19 -8.35
CA THR A 131 -22.28 -14.57 -8.62
C THR A 131 -23.64 -14.90 -8.00
N SER A 132 -23.89 -14.44 -6.77
CA SER A 132 -25.19 -14.62 -6.12
C SER A 132 -26.32 -13.91 -6.86
N ASN A 133 -26.10 -12.69 -7.35
CA ASN A 133 -27.12 -11.95 -8.09
C ASN A 133 -27.44 -12.63 -9.43
N ASN A 134 -26.43 -13.10 -10.17
CA ASN A 134 -26.65 -13.80 -11.43
C ASN A 134 -27.45 -15.10 -11.25
N LEU A 135 -27.16 -15.86 -10.18
CA LEU A 135 -27.91 -17.07 -9.83
C LEU A 135 -29.40 -16.79 -9.56
N ILE A 136 -29.73 -15.64 -8.95
CA ILE A 136 -31.12 -15.25 -8.70
C ILE A 136 -31.84 -14.94 -10.02
N TRP A 137 -31.20 -14.22 -10.93
CA TRP A 137 -31.78 -13.93 -12.25
C TRP A 137 -31.99 -15.18 -13.09
N ASP A 138 -31.07 -16.15 -13.04
CA ASP A 138 -31.21 -17.42 -13.75
C ASP A 138 -32.37 -18.26 -13.18
N VAL A 139 -32.56 -18.28 -11.85
CA VAL A 139 -33.69 -18.97 -11.21
C VAL A 139 -35.03 -18.32 -11.59
N GLU A 140 -35.12 -17.00 -11.55
CA GLU A 140 -36.35 -16.28 -11.96
C GLU A 140 -36.71 -16.57 -13.42
N ALA A 141 -35.71 -16.58 -14.32
CA ALA A 141 -35.90 -16.87 -15.75
C ALA A 141 -36.27 -18.34 -16.06
N THR A 142 -36.19 -19.25 -15.09
CA THR A 142 -36.59 -20.65 -15.26
C THR A 142 -38.02 -20.91 -14.77
N ILE A 143 -38.63 -19.94 -14.07
CA ILE A 143 -39.98 -20.06 -13.50
C ILE A 143 -41.04 -19.47 -14.45
N ASP A 144 -40.63 -18.64 -15.42
CA ASP A 144 -41.44 -18.17 -16.55
C ASP A 144 -41.37 -19.11 -17.77
#